data_AF-A0A9E7A771-F1
#
_entry.id   AF-A0A9E7A771-F1
#
_cell.length_a   1.000
_cell.length_b   1.000
_cell.length_c   1.000
_cell.angle_alpha   90.00
_cell.angle_beta   90.00
_cell.angle_gamma   90.00
#
_symmetry.space_group_name_H-M   'P 1'
#
loop_
_entity.id
_entity.type
_entity.pdbx_description
1 polymer ?
#
loop_
_entity_poly.entity_id
_entity_poly.type
_entity_poly.pdbx_seq_one_letter_code
_entity_poly.pdbx_strand_id
1 'polypeptide(L)'
;MPTDLDPALTHALRDAVRAEFQPLFTDLNRFVDRRIAELSAELHASVQLADMSEEKLSRELALVHERIAGLVALPAEASRNSGVELEAVVMATESAANIILEAAEAIQDWIMTGQRDTAGIENLATKVNAIFEACSFQDVTGQRIRRAIQHLQQVETMLERFVPGLARAPDSKVVVRTQMRTVAAAPSAADLAQAEIDALLNA
;
A
#
# COMPACT_ATOMS: atom_id res chain seq x y z
N MET A 1 -36.38 19.03 -91.33
CA MET A 1 -35.55 20.23 -91.51
C MET A 1 -35.13 20.67 -90.13
N PRO A 2 -33.90 20.38 -89.68
CA PRO A 2 -33.42 20.90 -88.41
C PRO A 2 -33.24 22.41 -88.57
N THR A 3 -33.89 23.17 -87.70
CA THR A 3 -33.69 24.61 -87.56
C THR A 3 -32.30 24.80 -86.95
N ASP A 4 -31.29 25.00 -87.79
CA ASP A 4 -29.98 25.48 -87.34
C ASP A 4 -30.20 26.87 -86.74
N LEU A 5 -30.21 26.93 -85.40
CA LEU A 5 -30.18 28.19 -84.66
C LEU A 5 -28.94 28.97 -85.09
N ASP A 6 -29.14 30.25 -85.42
CA ASP A 6 -28.06 31.15 -85.83
C ASP A 6 -26.88 31.06 -84.83
N PRO A 7 -25.66 30.74 -85.28
CA PRO A 7 -24.47 30.63 -84.43
C PRO A 7 -24.19 31.92 -83.64
N ALA A 8 -24.59 33.09 -84.16
CA ALA A 8 -24.48 34.36 -83.43
C ALA A 8 -25.48 34.44 -82.26
N LEU A 9 -26.71 33.96 -82.46
CA LEU A 9 -27.75 33.95 -81.42
C LEU A 9 -27.40 32.95 -80.29
N THR A 10 -26.85 31.79 -80.64
CA THR A 10 -26.39 30.80 -79.64
C THR A 10 -25.17 31.29 -78.87
N HIS A 11 -24.25 32.03 -79.50
CA HIS A 11 -23.13 32.67 -78.79
C HIS A 11 -23.63 33.77 -77.84
N ALA A 12 -24.53 34.64 -78.30
CA ALA A 12 -25.10 35.71 -77.49
C ALA A 12 -25.90 35.18 -76.29
N LEU A 13 -26.69 34.11 -76.47
CA LEU A 13 -27.43 33.47 -75.38
C LEU A 13 -26.47 32.84 -74.36
N ARG A 14 -25.41 32.16 -74.82
CA ARG A 14 -24.39 31.57 -73.95
C ARG A 14 -23.65 32.63 -73.15
N ASP A 15 -23.31 33.75 -73.78
CA ASP A 15 -22.64 34.88 -73.13
C ASP A 15 -23.55 35.56 -72.11
N ALA A 16 -24.85 35.73 -72.42
CA ALA A 16 -25.83 36.27 -71.49
C ALA A 16 -26.02 35.38 -70.25
N VAL A 17 -26.21 34.07 -70.47
CA VAL A 17 -26.30 33.08 -69.37
C VAL A 17 -25.01 33.08 -68.55
N ARG A 18 -23.84 33.11 -69.19
CA ARG A 18 -22.56 33.21 -68.47
C ARG A 18 -22.48 34.49 -67.66
N ALA A 19 -22.81 35.64 -68.23
CA ALA A 19 -22.77 36.93 -67.53
C ALA A 19 -23.70 36.97 -66.31
N GLU A 20 -24.85 36.30 -66.38
CA GLU A 20 -25.83 36.24 -65.29
C GLU A 20 -25.41 35.29 -64.16
N PHE A 21 -24.88 34.10 -64.49
CA PHE A 21 -24.49 33.10 -63.47
C PHE A 21 -23.06 33.28 -62.94
N GLN A 22 -22.16 33.95 -63.67
CA GLN A 22 -20.79 34.21 -63.23
C GLN A 22 -20.70 34.87 -61.84
N PRO A 23 -21.48 35.92 -61.51
CA PRO A 23 -21.43 36.50 -60.17
C PRO A 23 -21.87 35.51 -59.09
N LEU A 24 -22.91 34.70 -59.34
CA LEU A 24 -23.41 33.70 -58.39
C LEU A 24 -22.36 32.61 -58.09
N PHE A 25 -21.68 32.11 -59.13
CA PHE A 25 -20.58 31.16 -58.95
C PHE A 25 -19.38 31.78 -58.24
N THR A 26 -19.10 33.07 -58.49
CA THR A 26 -18.03 33.80 -57.82
C THR A 26 -18.33 33.94 -56.32
N ASP A 27 -19.57 34.24 -55.97
CA ASP A 27 -20.01 34.36 -54.58
C ASP A 27 -20.03 33.00 -53.87
N LEU A 28 -20.45 31.94 -54.57
CA LEU A 28 -20.39 30.57 -54.05
C LEU A 28 -18.95 30.13 -53.78
N ASN A 29 -18.04 30.35 -54.73
CA ASN A 29 -16.62 30.01 -54.54
C ASN A 29 -16.02 30.79 -53.37
N ARG A 30 -16.31 32.10 -53.27
CA ARG A 30 -15.86 32.92 -52.14
C ARG A 30 -16.42 32.42 -50.80
N PHE A 31 -17.68 32.00 -50.79
CA PHE A 31 -18.31 31.41 -49.60
C PHE A 31 -17.64 30.08 -49.22
N VAL A 32 -17.44 29.19 -50.19
CA VAL A 32 -16.79 27.88 -49.98
C VAL A 32 -15.36 28.07 -49.49
N ASP A 33 -14.57 28.94 -50.11
CA ASP A 33 -13.19 29.23 -49.68
C ASP A 33 -13.15 29.75 -48.24
N ARG A 34 -14.07 30.65 -47.88
CA ARG A 34 -14.19 31.14 -46.51
C ARG A 34 -14.56 30.04 -45.53
N ARG A 35 -15.53 29.18 -45.87
CA ARG A 35 -15.96 28.07 -45.01
C ARG A 35 -14.89 27.00 -44.86
N ILE A 36 -14.15 26.69 -45.91
CA ILE A 36 -13.00 25.78 -45.86
C ILE A 36 -11.92 26.36 -44.94
N ALA A 37 -11.61 27.65 -45.05
CA ALA A 37 -10.64 28.30 -44.17
C ALA A 37 -11.07 28.28 -42.70
N GLU A 38 -12.33 28.60 -42.42
CA GLU A 38 -12.91 28.57 -41.06
C GLU A 38 -12.88 27.14 -40.49
N LEU A 39 -13.39 26.15 -41.22
CA LEU A 39 -13.41 24.74 -40.79
C LEU A 39 -12.00 24.18 -40.62
N SER A 40 -11.05 24.55 -41.50
CA SER A 40 -9.66 24.12 -41.38
C SER A 40 -9.01 24.68 -40.12
N ALA A 41 -9.32 25.92 -39.75
CA ALA A 41 -8.82 26.52 -38.52
C ALA A 41 -9.43 25.86 -37.28
N GLU A 42 -10.74 25.61 -37.27
CA GLU A 42 -11.44 24.92 -36.18
C GLU A 42 -10.95 23.48 -35.98
N LEU A 43 -10.77 22.74 -37.09
CA LEU A 43 -10.23 21.37 -37.07
C LEU A 43 -8.80 21.36 -36.53
N HIS A 44 -7.95 22.28 -36.99
CA HIS A 44 -6.57 22.37 -36.52
C HIS A 44 -6.49 22.64 -35.01
N ALA A 45 -7.31 23.58 -34.51
CA ALA A 45 -7.40 23.84 -33.07
C ALA A 45 -7.90 22.62 -32.28
N SER A 46 -8.88 21.89 -32.83
CA SER A 46 -9.42 20.69 -32.18
C SER A 46 -8.39 19.54 -32.10
N VAL A 47 -7.61 19.34 -33.17
CA VAL A 47 -6.52 18.35 -33.21
C VAL A 47 -5.43 18.73 -32.20
N GLN A 48 -5.00 19.99 -32.16
CA GLN A 48 -4.01 20.45 -31.18
C GLN A 48 -4.47 20.23 -29.73
N LEU A 49 -5.74 20.51 -29.42
CA LEU A 49 -6.28 20.25 -28.08
C LEU A 49 -6.30 18.75 -27.74
N ALA A 50 -6.61 17.89 -28.71
CA ALA A 50 -6.56 16.44 -28.54
C ALA A 50 -5.13 15.96 -28.26
N ASP A 51 -4.14 16.40 -29.04
CA ASP A 51 -2.72 16.06 -28.86
C ASP A 51 -2.22 16.49 -27.47
N MET A 52 -2.52 17.72 -27.06
CA MET A 52 -2.18 18.22 -25.72
C MET A 52 -2.82 17.38 -24.61
N SER A 53 -4.05 16.89 -24.83
CA SER A 53 -4.75 16.04 -23.86
C SER A 53 -4.14 14.64 -23.78
N GLU A 54 -3.68 14.09 -24.91
CA GLU A 54 -2.99 12.80 -24.98
C GLU A 54 -1.64 12.87 -24.27
N GLU A 55 -0.84 13.91 -24.53
CA GLU A 55 0.43 14.14 -23.83
C GLU A 55 0.24 14.30 -22.31
N LYS A 56 -0.83 14.97 -21.89
CA LYS A 56 -1.17 15.10 -20.47
C LYS A 56 -1.53 13.75 -19.88
N LEU A 57 -2.39 12.98 -20.55
CA LEU A 57 -2.83 11.67 -20.07
C LEU A 57 -1.67 10.68 -19.99
N SER A 58 -0.78 10.69 -20.99
CA SER A 58 0.44 9.88 -21.01
C SER A 58 1.37 10.21 -19.85
N ARG A 59 1.57 11.50 -19.54
CA ARG A 59 2.37 11.93 -18.37
C ARG A 59 1.75 11.51 -17.04
N GLU A 60 0.44 11.68 -16.88
CA GLU A 60 -0.28 11.23 -15.68
C GLU A 60 -0.20 9.70 -15.52
N LEU A 61 -0.36 8.95 -16.60
CA LEU A 61 -0.24 7.50 -16.60
C LEU A 61 1.18 7.05 -16.23
N ALA A 62 2.22 7.73 -16.75
CA ALA A 62 3.61 7.47 -16.39
C ALA A 62 3.86 7.71 -14.88
N LEU A 63 3.33 8.80 -14.33
CA LEU A 63 3.38 9.09 -12.89
C LEU A 63 2.65 8.02 -12.06
N VAL A 64 1.48 7.57 -12.51
CA VAL A 64 0.75 6.47 -11.85
C VAL A 64 1.55 5.18 -11.90
N HIS A 65 2.15 4.84 -13.04
CA HIS A 65 3.02 3.67 -13.16
C HIS A 65 4.24 3.76 -12.24
N GLU A 66 4.88 4.92 -12.12
CA GLU A 66 5.99 5.16 -11.20
C GLU A 66 5.55 4.98 -9.74
N ARG A 67 4.40 5.53 -9.35
CA ARG A 67 3.84 5.35 -8.01
C ARG A 67 3.52 3.88 -7.73
N ILE A 68 2.90 3.17 -8.66
CA ILE A 68 2.62 1.73 -8.53
C ILE A 68 3.92 0.95 -8.41
N ALA A 69 4.94 1.26 -9.22
CA ALA A 69 6.25 0.62 -9.13
C ALA A 69 6.90 0.86 -7.76
N GLY A 70 6.82 2.09 -7.23
CA GLY A 70 7.27 2.42 -5.87
C GLY A 70 6.52 1.67 -4.78
N LEU A 71 5.20 1.48 -4.94
CA LEU A 71 4.37 0.69 -4.03
C LEU A 71 4.69 -0.82 -4.09
N VAL A 72 4.90 -1.38 -5.28
CA VAL A 72 5.27 -2.79 -5.43
C VAL A 72 6.70 -3.04 -4.92
N ALA A 73 7.58 -2.04 -5.01
CA ALA A 73 8.93 -2.05 -4.48
C ALA A 73 9.01 -1.70 -2.98
N LEU A 74 7.90 -1.35 -2.31
CA LEU A 74 7.85 -1.30 -0.85
C LEU A 74 8.49 -2.58 -0.32
N PRO A 75 9.42 -2.51 0.65
CA PRO A 75 10.21 -3.65 1.04
C PRO A 75 9.27 -4.76 1.52
N ALA A 76 9.07 -5.77 0.66
CA ALA A 76 8.40 -7.01 1.00
C ALA A 76 9.05 -7.62 2.25
N GLU A 77 10.34 -7.36 2.45
CA GLU A 77 11.09 -7.67 3.66
C GLU A 77 10.48 -7.08 4.93
N ALA A 78 10.01 -5.82 4.95
CA ALA A 78 9.44 -5.22 6.16
C ALA A 78 8.11 -5.89 6.55
N SER A 79 7.21 -6.11 5.57
CA SER A 79 5.94 -6.80 5.80
C SER A 79 6.12 -8.29 6.15
N ARG A 80 7.06 -8.97 5.47
CA ARG A 80 7.45 -10.35 5.80
C ARG A 80 8.04 -10.44 7.21
N ASN A 81 8.89 -9.51 7.60
CA ASN A 81 9.51 -9.50 8.90
C ASN A 81 8.50 -9.28 10.03
N SER A 82 7.51 -8.38 9.84
CA SER A 82 6.41 -8.26 10.81
C SER A 82 5.59 -9.54 10.94
N GLY A 83 5.32 -10.24 9.84
CA GLY A 83 4.63 -11.53 9.87
C GLY A 83 5.42 -12.59 10.64
N VAL A 84 6.73 -12.70 10.38
CA VAL A 84 7.64 -13.64 11.07
C VAL A 84 7.74 -13.33 12.56
N GLU A 85 7.81 -12.06 12.94
CA GLU A 85 7.83 -11.63 14.35
C GLU A 85 6.53 -12.03 15.06
N LEU A 86 5.38 -11.86 14.41
CA LEU A 86 4.06 -12.21 14.97
C LEU A 86 3.86 -13.72 15.06
N GLU A 87 4.31 -14.48 14.06
CA GLU A 87 4.26 -15.96 14.06
C GLU A 87 5.08 -16.54 15.22
N ALA A 88 6.29 -16.02 15.43
CA ALA A 88 7.12 -16.49 16.53
C ALA A 88 6.59 -16.05 17.91
N VAL A 89 5.81 -14.96 17.99
CA VAL A 89 5.01 -14.65 19.19
C VAL A 89 3.96 -15.73 19.42
N VAL A 90 3.20 -16.12 18.38
CA VAL A 90 2.19 -17.20 18.50
C VAL A 90 2.83 -18.50 18.98
N MET A 91 3.92 -18.94 18.35
CA MET A 91 4.64 -20.15 18.76
C MET A 91 5.15 -20.06 20.21
N ALA A 92 5.71 -18.92 20.62
CA ALA A 92 6.17 -18.73 22.00
C ALA A 92 5.00 -18.77 23.00
N THR A 93 3.86 -18.17 22.66
CA THR A 93 2.66 -18.20 23.50
C THR A 93 2.07 -19.61 23.63
N GLU A 94 2.05 -20.38 22.54
CA GLU A 94 1.57 -21.76 22.54
C GLU A 94 2.47 -22.66 23.38
N SER A 95 3.79 -22.54 23.20
CA SER A 95 4.77 -23.29 23.99
C SER A 95 4.66 -22.97 25.48
N ALA A 96 4.53 -21.69 25.85
CA ALA A 96 4.37 -21.28 27.24
C ALA A 96 3.05 -21.82 27.84
N ALA A 97 1.95 -21.74 27.09
CA ALA A 97 0.67 -22.28 27.51
C ALA A 97 0.73 -23.80 27.76
N ASN A 98 1.41 -24.54 26.87
CA ASN A 98 1.58 -25.98 27.02
C ASN A 98 2.40 -26.34 28.27
N ILE A 99 3.51 -25.64 28.53
CA ILE A 99 4.33 -25.84 29.74
C ILE A 99 3.52 -25.54 31.01
N ILE A 100 2.72 -24.47 31.01
CA ILE A 100 1.86 -24.13 32.16
C ILE A 100 0.83 -25.23 32.41
N LEU A 101 0.21 -25.76 31.36
CA LEU A 101 -0.79 -26.82 31.48
C LEU A 101 -0.15 -28.12 32.00
N GLU A 102 0.96 -28.57 31.40
CA GLU A 102 1.68 -29.77 31.82
C GLU A 102 2.15 -29.68 33.28
N ALA A 103 2.63 -28.51 33.71
CA ALA A 103 3.02 -28.29 35.09
C ALA A 103 1.82 -28.31 36.04
N ALA A 104 0.69 -27.72 35.65
CA ALA A 104 -0.54 -27.73 36.45
C ALA A 104 -1.11 -29.15 36.60
N GLU A 105 -1.13 -29.94 35.52
CA GLU A 105 -1.54 -31.35 35.55
C GLU A 105 -0.64 -32.17 36.47
N ALA A 106 0.68 -32.03 36.38
CA ALA A 106 1.61 -32.72 37.25
C ALA A 106 1.43 -32.35 38.74
N ILE A 107 1.10 -31.09 39.03
CA ILE A 107 0.78 -30.63 40.40
C ILE A 107 -0.52 -31.28 40.88
N GLN A 108 -1.55 -31.34 40.04
CA GLN A 108 -2.82 -31.98 40.38
C GLN A 108 -2.63 -33.46 40.70
N ASP A 109 -1.88 -34.19 39.87
CA ASP A 109 -1.57 -35.61 40.09
C ASP A 109 -0.82 -35.83 41.40
N TRP A 110 0.15 -34.96 41.72
CA TRP A 110 0.86 -35.02 42.99
C TRP A 110 -0.09 -34.81 44.20
N ILE A 111 -1.03 -33.85 44.10
CA ILE A 111 -2.03 -33.62 45.14
C ILE A 111 -2.92 -34.86 45.33
N MET A 112 -3.37 -35.49 44.23
CA MET A 112 -4.26 -36.65 44.28
C MET A 112 -3.57 -37.91 44.80
N THR A 113 -2.29 -38.11 44.46
CA THR A 113 -1.50 -39.26 44.93
C THR A 113 -1.08 -39.15 46.39
N GLY A 114 -1.13 -37.95 46.98
CA GLY A 114 -0.86 -37.73 48.40
C GLY A 114 0.60 -37.97 48.80
N GLN A 115 1.54 -37.89 47.85
CA GLN A 115 2.97 -37.99 48.13
C GLN A 115 3.41 -36.80 48.98
N ARG A 116 3.82 -37.05 50.22
CA ARG A 116 4.24 -36.03 51.20
C ARG A 116 5.71 -36.14 51.57
N ASP A 117 6.48 -36.93 50.82
CA ASP A 117 7.91 -37.11 51.01
C ASP A 117 8.70 -35.90 50.49
N THR A 118 9.94 -35.78 50.93
CA THR A 118 10.82 -34.65 50.59
C THR A 118 11.02 -34.53 49.08
N ALA A 119 11.13 -35.66 48.37
CA ALA A 119 11.25 -35.71 46.92
C ALA A 119 9.99 -35.19 46.21
N GLY A 120 8.79 -35.53 46.69
CA GLY A 120 7.54 -35.00 46.16
C GLY A 120 7.42 -33.48 46.31
N ILE A 121 7.88 -32.93 47.45
CA ILE A 121 7.88 -31.47 47.69
C ILE A 121 8.87 -30.76 46.76
N GLU A 122 10.07 -31.32 46.53
CA GLU A 122 11.04 -30.77 45.57
C GLU A 122 10.52 -30.78 44.13
N ASN A 123 9.82 -31.86 43.73
CA ASN A 123 9.21 -31.95 42.42
C ASN A 123 8.09 -30.90 42.26
N LEU A 124 7.24 -30.73 43.27
CA LEU A 124 6.22 -29.67 43.30
C LEU A 124 6.86 -28.28 43.12
N ALA A 125 7.92 -27.98 43.85
CA ALA A 125 8.63 -26.71 43.72
C ALA A 125 9.19 -26.51 42.31
N THR A 126 9.69 -27.58 41.68
CA THR A 126 10.17 -27.55 40.30
C THR A 126 9.04 -27.24 39.31
N LYS A 127 7.85 -27.84 39.46
CA LYS A 127 6.69 -27.56 38.60
C LYS A 127 6.17 -26.13 38.76
N VAL A 128 6.14 -25.62 39.99
CA VAL A 128 5.78 -24.23 40.26
C VAL A 128 6.79 -23.26 39.64
N ASN A 129 8.08 -23.55 39.72
CA ASN A 129 9.12 -22.75 39.05
C ASN A 129 8.97 -22.77 37.53
N ALA A 130 8.65 -23.92 36.93
CA ALA A 130 8.39 -24.03 35.49
C ALA A 130 7.22 -23.14 35.05
N ILE A 131 6.16 -23.01 35.87
CA ILE A 131 5.06 -22.07 35.60
C ILE A 131 5.55 -20.62 35.64
N PHE A 132 6.36 -20.25 36.65
CA PHE A 132 6.89 -18.88 36.74
C PHE A 132 7.81 -18.53 35.58
N GLU A 133 8.67 -19.46 35.18
CA GLU A 133 9.57 -19.30 34.04
C GLU A 133 8.78 -19.20 32.73
N ALA A 134 7.80 -20.11 32.53
CA ALA A 134 6.92 -20.07 31.38
C ALA A 134 6.13 -18.76 31.31
N CYS A 135 5.71 -18.17 32.43
CA CYS A 135 5.05 -16.85 32.46
C CYS A 135 5.99 -15.67 32.12
N SER A 136 7.30 -15.82 32.35
CA SER A 136 8.31 -14.79 32.08
C SER A 136 8.49 -14.49 30.58
N PHE A 137 8.03 -15.41 29.71
CA PHE A 137 8.06 -15.27 28.24
C PHE A 137 7.33 -14.03 27.69
N GLN A 138 6.48 -13.41 28.52
CA GLN A 138 5.70 -12.23 28.16
C GLN A 138 6.60 -11.04 27.78
N ASP A 139 7.82 -10.94 28.34
CA ASP A 139 8.74 -9.85 27.98
C ASP A 139 9.30 -9.99 26.57
N VAL A 140 9.80 -11.17 26.21
CA VAL A 140 10.27 -11.48 24.85
C VAL A 140 9.15 -11.28 23.82
N THR A 141 7.94 -11.72 24.18
CA THR A 141 6.74 -11.50 23.35
C THR A 141 6.45 -10.01 23.17
N GLY A 142 6.49 -9.22 24.24
CA GLY A 142 6.28 -7.78 24.19
C GLY A 142 7.31 -7.05 23.32
N GLN A 143 8.58 -7.46 23.38
CA GLN A 143 9.64 -6.91 22.53
C GLN A 143 9.40 -7.21 21.04
N ARG A 144 9.03 -8.45 20.70
CA ARG A 144 8.74 -8.87 19.32
C ARG A 144 7.53 -8.16 18.73
N ILE A 145 6.44 -8.03 19.49
CA ILE A 145 5.26 -7.26 19.06
C ILE A 145 5.64 -5.80 18.79
N ARG A 146 6.45 -5.17 19.66
CA ARG A 146 6.93 -3.80 19.44
C ARG A 146 7.71 -3.65 18.13
N ARG A 147 8.60 -4.60 17.81
CA ARG A 147 9.35 -4.61 16.54
C ARG A 147 8.40 -4.76 15.34
N ALA A 148 7.44 -5.68 15.41
CA ALA A 148 6.46 -5.87 14.35
C ALA A 148 5.63 -4.59 14.09
N ILE A 149 5.18 -3.90 15.14
CA ILE A 149 4.44 -2.64 15.06
C ILE A 149 5.31 -1.52 14.46
N GLN A 150 6.56 -1.39 14.90
CA GLN A 150 7.49 -0.38 14.36
C GLN A 150 7.70 -0.56 12.85
N HIS A 151 7.88 -1.80 12.38
CA HIS A 151 7.98 -2.10 10.95
C HIS A 151 6.69 -1.76 10.19
N LEU A 152 5.51 -2.05 10.76
CA LEU A 152 4.22 -1.70 10.14
C LEU A 152 4.02 -0.18 10.05
N GLN A 153 4.38 0.58 11.10
CA GLN A 153 4.34 2.05 11.10
C GLN A 153 5.28 2.65 10.04
N GLN A 154 6.43 2.02 9.81
CA GLN A 154 7.36 2.43 8.76
C GLN A 154 6.75 2.22 7.36
N VAL A 155 6.07 1.09 7.14
CA VAL A 155 5.33 0.81 5.90
C VAL A 155 4.20 1.83 5.71
N GLU A 156 3.43 2.14 6.75
CA GLU A 156 2.37 3.14 6.73
C GLU A 156 2.91 4.54 6.34
N THR A 157 3.99 4.98 6.98
CA THR A 157 4.67 6.25 6.67
C THR A 157 5.15 6.30 5.21
N MET A 158 5.62 5.17 4.67
CA MET A 158 6.03 5.10 3.27
C MET A 158 4.83 5.15 2.33
N LEU A 159 3.74 4.46 2.65
CA LEU A 159 2.48 4.48 1.88
C LEU A 159 1.88 5.89 1.79
N GLU A 160 1.92 6.67 2.87
CA GLU A 160 1.46 8.07 2.89
C GLU A 160 2.20 8.96 1.89
N ARG A 161 3.48 8.69 1.62
CA ARG A 161 4.28 9.44 0.63
C ARG A 161 3.82 9.17 -0.81
N PHE A 162 3.30 7.97 -1.08
CA PHE A 162 2.84 7.57 -2.41
C PHE A 162 1.36 7.88 -2.66
N VAL A 163 0.53 7.80 -1.62
CA VAL A 163 -0.91 8.11 -1.70
C VAL A 163 -1.30 9.07 -0.57
N PRO A 164 -1.11 10.38 -0.76
CA PRO A 164 -1.49 11.38 0.24
C PRO A 164 -2.98 11.31 0.55
N GLY A 165 -3.34 11.15 1.83
CA GLY A 165 -4.73 11.11 2.29
C GLY A 165 -5.37 9.71 2.35
N LEU A 166 -4.63 8.63 2.06
CA LEU A 166 -5.11 7.26 2.29
C LEU A 166 -5.19 6.93 3.80
N ALA A 167 -4.25 7.46 4.59
CA ALA A 167 -4.27 7.34 6.03
C ALA A 167 -5.16 8.45 6.62
N ARG A 168 -6.38 8.08 7.02
CA ARG A 168 -7.22 8.97 7.85
C ARG A 168 -7.85 8.22 9.02
N ALA A 169 -7.10 8.19 10.13
CA ALA A 169 -7.57 8.32 11.50
C ALA A 169 -6.36 8.71 12.39
N PRO A 170 -6.54 9.51 13.46
CA PRO A 170 -5.43 10.08 14.21
C PRO A 170 -4.68 9.02 15.02
N ASP A 171 -3.34 9.00 14.87
CA ASP A 171 -2.30 8.65 15.85
C ASP A 171 -2.77 7.87 17.09
N SER A 172 -3.17 6.61 16.92
CA SER A 172 -2.99 5.64 18.01
C SER A 172 -1.63 4.99 17.80
N LYS A 173 -0.56 5.69 18.19
CA LYS A 173 0.73 5.02 18.38
C LYS A 173 0.47 3.86 19.33
N VAL A 174 0.49 2.63 18.81
CA VAL A 174 0.18 1.45 19.59
C VAL A 174 1.33 1.26 20.58
N VAL A 175 1.13 1.75 21.80
CA VAL A 175 2.09 1.59 22.89
C VAL A 175 1.86 0.24 23.55
N VAL A 176 2.66 -0.75 23.17
CA VAL A 176 2.64 -2.06 23.84
C VAL A 176 3.40 -1.95 25.15
N ARG A 177 2.64 -1.78 26.24
CA ARG A 177 3.17 -1.87 27.61
C ARG A 177 3.17 -3.32 28.05
N THR A 178 4.33 -3.92 28.22
CA THR A 178 4.44 -5.19 28.96
C THR A 178 4.37 -4.86 30.44
N GLN A 179 3.32 -5.31 31.14
CA GLN A 179 3.26 -5.25 32.60
C GLN A 179 3.44 -6.67 33.13
N MET A 180 4.61 -6.98 33.69
CA MET A 180 4.78 -8.18 34.51
C MET A 180 3.98 -7.99 35.80
N ARG A 181 2.92 -8.78 35.99
CA ARG A 181 2.16 -8.84 37.24
C ARG A 181 2.73 -9.95 38.12
N THR A 182 3.95 -9.75 38.62
CA THR A 182 4.55 -10.60 39.65
C THR A 182 4.61 -9.84 40.98
N VAL A 183 4.54 -10.57 42.10
CA VAL A 183 4.53 -10.00 43.46
C VAL A 183 5.88 -9.35 43.83
N ALA A 184 6.93 -9.59 43.04
CA ALA A 184 8.21 -8.91 43.13
C ALA A 184 8.60 -8.38 41.74
N ALA A 185 8.49 -7.07 41.57
CA ALA A 185 9.10 -6.38 40.44
C ALA A 185 10.62 -6.45 40.62
N ALA A 186 11.29 -7.37 39.93
CA ALA A 186 12.71 -7.20 39.66
C ALA A 186 12.87 -5.96 38.77
N PRO A 187 13.91 -5.12 38.98
CA PRO A 187 14.14 -3.97 38.11
C PRO A 187 14.27 -4.47 36.69
N SER A 188 13.53 -3.85 35.76
CA SER A 188 13.57 -4.22 34.34
C SER A 188 15.03 -4.31 33.92
N ALA A 189 15.46 -5.48 33.45
CA ALA A 189 16.69 -5.59 32.70
C ALA A 189 16.53 -4.67 31.50
N ALA A 190 17.16 -3.49 31.58
CA ALA A 190 17.43 -2.69 30.41
C ALA A 190 18.09 -3.61 29.38
N ASP A 191 17.81 -3.41 28.08
CA ASP A 191 18.47 -4.11 26.97
C ASP A 191 19.99 -4.13 27.22
N LEU A 192 20.50 -5.20 27.84
CA LEU A 192 21.92 -5.36 28.04
C LEU A 192 22.46 -5.73 26.66
N ALA A 193 23.34 -4.89 26.14
CA ALA A 193 24.03 -5.24 24.91
C ALA A 193 24.79 -6.56 25.14
N GLN A 194 24.94 -7.39 24.10
CA GLN A 194 25.67 -8.66 24.20
C GLN A 194 27.07 -8.49 24.85
N ALA A 195 27.71 -7.34 24.63
CA ALA A 195 28.97 -6.97 25.25
C ALA A 195 28.92 -6.84 26.79
N GLU A 196 27.79 -6.44 27.36
CA GLU A 196 27.60 -6.31 28.81
C GLU A 196 27.30 -7.67 29.45
N ILE A 197 26.66 -8.59 28.72
CA ILE A 197 26.46 -9.99 29.13
C ILE A 197 27.81 -10.72 29.18
N ASP A 198 28.64 -10.54 28.16
CA ASP A 198 29.97 -11.17 28.09
C ASP A 198 30.91 -10.63 29.19
N ALA A 199 30.77 -9.36 29.60
CA ALA A 199 31.53 -8.78 30.70
C ALA A 199 31.12 -9.35 32.08
N LEU A 200 29.84 -9.68 32.25
CA LEU A 200 29.30 -10.26 33.49
C LEU A 200 29.66 -11.73 33.69
N LEU A 201 29.84 -12.50 32.61
CA LEU A 201 30.19 -13.92 32.67
C LEU A 201 31.69 -14.18 32.83
N ASN A 202 32.53 -13.16 32.61
CA ASN A 202 34.00 -13.25 32.70
C ASN A 202 34.58 -12.51 33.92
N ALA A 203 33.74 -12.11 34.88
CA ALA A 203 34.13 -11.49 36.16
C ALA A 203 34.20 -12.50 37.30
#